data_AF-A0A183CPL4-F1
#
_entry.id   AF-A0A183CPL4-F1
#
_cell.length_a   1.000
_cell.length_b   1.000
_cell.length_c   1.000
_cell.angle_alpha   90.00
_cell.angle_beta   90.00
_cell.angle_gamma   90.00
#
_symmetry.space_group_name_H-M   'P 1'
#
loop_
_entity.id
_entity.type
_entity.pdbx_description
1 polymer ?
#
loop_
_entity_poly.entity_id
_entity_poly.type
_entity_poly.pdbx_seq_one_letter_code
_entity_poly.pdbx_strand_id
1 'polypeptide(L)'
;MPKQLLFEINANKTNIGQIVLYVEALYDDENLVQHSPDERNGEKAMFLELELIPLKGGRSRRNLNMCRPGQNSTQKCCLYDLVIDFEKIGWGFVIAPKRYNAYICSGECSGFAVGANSATMTRQHAANAAKIDHYQCCHPKEYTGIMNSEVLAREVPNMVAKECGCA
;
A
#
# COMPACT_ATOMS: atom_id res chain seq x y z
N MET A 1 -2.39 40.61 37.81
CA MET A 1 -2.46 40.06 36.44
C MET A 1 -2.16 38.57 36.52
N PRO A 2 -2.93 37.67 35.90
CA PRO A 2 -2.66 36.24 36.01
C PRO A 2 -1.37 35.91 35.25
N LYS A 3 -0.36 35.41 35.97
CA LYS A 3 0.88 34.91 35.37
C LYS A 3 0.55 33.63 34.59
N GLN A 4 0.98 33.57 33.33
CA GLN A 4 0.75 32.41 32.46
C GLN A 4 1.97 31.49 32.50
N LEU A 5 1.71 30.20 32.62
CA LEU A 5 2.70 29.14 32.44
C LEU A 5 2.88 28.91 30.94
N LEU A 6 4.12 29.03 30.45
CA LEU A 6 4.45 28.81 29.04
C LEU A 6 5.09 27.43 28.88
N PHE A 7 4.50 26.59 28.01
CA PHE A 7 5.02 25.26 27.67
C PHE A 7 5.45 25.22 26.21
N GLU A 8 6.72 24.89 25.95
CA GLU A 8 7.27 24.79 24.61
C GLU A 8 8.08 23.50 24.43
N ILE A 9 7.98 22.90 23.23
CA ILE A 9 8.82 21.78 22.79
C ILE A 9 9.78 22.31 21.74
N ASN A 10 11.05 22.33 22.08
CA ASN A 10 12.11 22.88 21.25
C ASN A 10 12.98 21.76 20.68
N ALA A 11 13.50 21.97 19.47
CA ALA A 11 14.37 21.02 18.79
C ALA A 11 15.73 21.68 18.54
N ASN A 12 16.81 21.00 18.91
CA ASN A 12 18.16 21.43 18.58
C ASN A 12 18.93 20.33 17.83
N LYS A 13 19.66 20.73 16.79
CA LYS A 13 20.53 19.84 16.03
C LYS A 13 21.93 19.87 16.63
N THR A 14 22.37 18.72 17.13
CA THR A 14 23.72 18.56 17.68
C THR A 14 24.78 18.58 16.57
N ASN A 15 26.04 18.82 16.97
CA ASN A 15 27.21 18.82 16.07
C ASN A 15 27.43 17.50 15.32
N ILE A 16 26.87 16.39 15.83
CA ILE A 16 26.91 15.06 15.21
C ILE A 16 25.68 14.76 14.34
N GLY A 17 24.82 15.75 14.09
CA GLY A 17 23.65 15.64 13.21
C GLY A 17 22.41 15.01 13.84
N GLN A 18 22.45 14.64 15.13
CA GLN A 18 21.28 14.16 15.86
C GLN A 18 20.37 15.32 16.24
N ILE A 19 19.06 15.16 16.07
CA ILE A 19 18.03 16.08 16.55
C ILE A 19 17.65 15.65 17.96
N VAL A 20 17.78 16.56 18.91
CA VAL A 20 17.35 16.35 20.30
C VAL A 20 16.17 17.27 20.55
N LEU A 21 15.10 16.70 21.12
CA LEU A 21 13.96 17.46 21.62
C LEU A 21 14.13 17.71 23.12
N TYR A 22 13.79 18.92 23.55
CA TYR A 22 13.72 19.29 24.96
C TYR A 22 12.46 20.09 25.21
N VAL A 23 11.99 20.07 26.44
CA VAL A 23 10.77 20.75 26.87
C VAL A 23 11.17 21.85 27.85
N GLU A 24 10.53 23.01 27.73
CA GLU A 24 10.65 24.10 28.69
C GLU A 24 9.25 24.43 29.22
N ALA A 25 9.15 24.57 30.55
CA ALA A 25 7.95 24.97 31.25
C ALA A 25 8.31 26.16 32.14
N LEU A 26 8.13 27.37 31.63
CA LEU A 26 8.62 28.58 32.30
C LEU A 26 7.51 29.22 33.14
N TYR A 27 7.81 29.42 34.43
CA TYR A 27 7.00 30.21 35.35
C TYR A 27 7.93 31.14 36.14
N ASP A 28 7.74 32.45 36.01
CA ASP A 28 8.60 33.46 36.66
C ASP A 28 10.09 33.31 36.27
N ASP A 29 10.35 33.02 34.99
CA ASP A 29 11.68 32.74 34.41
C ASP A 29 12.40 31.51 34.99
N GLU A 30 11.71 30.69 35.79
CA GLU A 30 12.20 29.40 36.26
C GLU A 30 11.66 28.25 35.40
N ASN A 31 12.56 27.36 34.98
CA ASN A 31 12.17 26.14 34.28
C ASN A 31 11.70 25.09 35.29
N LEU A 32 10.39 24.83 35.29
CA LEU A 32 9.72 23.90 36.19
C LEU A 32 9.62 22.47 35.65
N VAL A 33 10.29 22.14 34.54
CA VAL A 33 10.24 20.79 33.98
C VAL A 33 10.85 19.78 34.96
N GLN A 34 9.99 18.98 35.56
CA GLN A 34 10.38 17.83 36.35
C GLN A 34 10.20 16.57 35.51
N HIS A 35 11.29 15.86 35.25
CA HIS A 35 11.23 14.56 34.58
C HIS A 35 10.73 13.51 35.58
N SER A 36 9.60 12.86 35.27
CA SER A 36 9.15 11.70 36.03
C SER A 36 10.12 10.53 35.76
N PRO A 37 10.76 9.93 36.78
CA PRO A 37 11.52 8.71 36.59
C PRO A 37 10.54 7.56 36.33
N ASP A 38 10.55 6.96 35.13
CA ASP A 38 9.92 5.65 34.92
C ASP A 38 10.90 4.58 35.43
N GLU A 39 10.56 3.90 36.53
CA GLU A 39 11.36 2.82 37.14
C GLU A 39 11.17 1.49 36.39
N ARG A 40 11.43 1.50 35.08
CA ARG A 40 11.64 0.24 34.34
C ARG A 40 13.13 0.06 34.10
N ASN A 41 13.74 -0.68 35.02
CA ASN A 41 15.07 -1.28 34.89
C ASN A 41 16.30 -0.35 35.07
N GLY A 42 16.21 0.64 35.97
CA GLY A 42 17.38 1.35 36.51
C GLY A 42 18.05 2.39 35.61
N GLU A 43 17.64 2.51 34.34
CA GLU A 43 18.07 3.58 33.44
C GLU A 43 16.96 4.63 33.30
N LYS A 44 17.24 5.86 33.77
CA LYS A 44 16.37 7.02 33.58
C LYS A 44 16.39 7.43 32.10
N ALA A 45 15.51 6.87 31.29
CA ALA A 45 15.37 7.23 29.88
C ALA A 45 14.09 8.05 29.63
N MET A 46 14.22 9.15 28.90
CA MET A 46 13.07 9.89 28.35
C MET A 46 12.62 9.21 27.05
N PHE A 47 11.32 8.97 26.89
CA PHE A 47 10.77 8.46 25.64
C PHE A 47 9.86 9.50 24.97
N LEU A 48 9.91 9.54 23.64
CA LEU A 48 9.04 10.34 22.80
C LEU A 48 8.08 9.39 22.08
N GLU A 49 6.80 9.52 22.35
CA GLU A 49 5.77 8.80 21.61
C GLU A 49 5.35 9.62 20.39
N LEU A 50 5.51 9.05 19.20
CA LEU A 50 5.16 9.68 17.93
C LEU A 50 4.06 8.86 17.26
N GLU A 51 2.91 9.48 17.04
CA GLU A 51 1.90 8.93 16.14
C GLU A 51 2.18 9.42 14.71
N LEU A 52 2.68 8.52 13.87
CA LEU A 52 3.00 8.84 12.48
C LEU A 52 1.76 8.69 11.60
N ILE A 53 1.30 9.78 11.00
CA ILE A 53 0.33 9.72 9.91
C ILE A 53 1.11 9.39 8.64
N PRO A 54 0.88 8.24 7.99
CA PRO A 54 1.55 7.94 6.74
C PRO A 54 1.10 8.98 5.71
N LEU A 55 2.03 9.85 5.30
CA LEU A 55 1.86 10.61 4.08
C LEU A 55 1.61 9.58 3.00
N LYS A 56 0.51 9.70 2.26
CA LYS A 56 0.28 8.91 1.04
C LYS A 56 1.42 9.25 0.09
N GLY A 57 2.55 8.55 0.23
CA GLY A 57 3.63 8.58 -0.73
C GLY A 57 2.98 8.31 -2.06
N GLY A 58 3.11 9.25 -2.99
CA GLY A 58 2.48 9.13 -4.29
C GLY A 58 2.80 7.74 -4.80
N ARG A 59 1.77 6.90 -4.98
CA ARG A 59 1.95 5.57 -5.55
C ARG A 59 2.73 5.83 -6.83
N SER A 60 3.98 5.40 -6.87
CA SER A 60 4.74 5.37 -8.12
C SER A 60 3.79 4.75 -9.12
N ARG A 61 3.47 5.48 -10.19
CA ARG A 61 2.70 4.95 -11.31
C ARG A 61 3.54 3.80 -11.84
N ARG A 62 3.35 2.61 -11.27
CA ARG A 62 3.86 1.37 -11.80
C ARG A 62 3.21 1.33 -13.17
N ASN A 63 4.02 1.55 -14.21
CA ASN A 63 3.57 1.38 -15.58
C ASN A 63 2.80 0.06 -15.63
N LEU A 64 1.66 0.08 -16.29
CA LEU A 64 0.86 -1.12 -16.54
C LEU A 64 1.82 -2.15 -17.11
N ASN A 65 2.22 -3.15 -16.31
CA ASN A 65 3.19 -4.17 -16.74
C ASN A 65 2.45 -5.10 -17.70
N MET A 66 2.24 -4.60 -18.91
CA MET A 66 1.57 -5.29 -19.99
C MET A 66 2.53 -6.28 -20.61
N CYS A 67 2.12 -7.53 -20.66
CA CYS A 67 2.86 -8.57 -21.34
C CYS A 67 2.44 -8.66 -22.81
N ARG A 68 3.42 -8.89 -23.67
CA ARG A 68 3.20 -9.19 -25.08
C ARG A 68 3.08 -10.70 -25.28
N PRO A 69 2.09 -11.17 -26.06
CA PRO A 69 2.04 -12.56 -26.47
C PRO A 69 3.34 -12.97 -27.18
N GLY A 70 3.91 -14.12 -26.82
CA GLY A 70 5.08 -14.69 -27.49
C GLY A 70 6.46 -14.23 -26.97
N GLN A 71 6.53 -13.35 -25.97
CA GLN A 71 7.83 -12.84 -25.50
C GLN A 71 8.47 -13.64 -24.36
N ASN A 72 7.77 -14.59 -23.72
CA ASN A 72 8.29 -15.35 -22.57
C ASN A 72 7.84 -16.83 -22.61
N SER A 73 8.78 -17.78 -22.62
CA SER A 73 8.56 -19.24 -22.63
C SER A 73 8.13 -19.82 -21.27
N THR A 74 8.00 -18.98 -20.25
CA THR A 74 7.40 -19.29 -18.93
C THR A 74 6.56 -18.08 -18.53
N GLN A 75 5.27 -18.10 -18.87
CA GLN A 75 4.38 -16.95 -18.66
C GLN A 75 4.03 -16.83 -17.18
N LYS A 76 4.87 -16.15 -16.40
CA LYS A 76 4.49 -15.68 -15.06
C LYS A 76 3.20 -14.84 -15.15
N CYS A 77 2.39 -14.87 -14.09
CA CYS A 77 1.15 -14.07 -14.00
C CYS A 77 1.35 -12.61 -14.45
N CYS A 78 0.59 -12.20 -15.48
CA CYS A 78 0.74 -10.90 -16.12
C CYS A 78 -0.57 -10.41 -16.77
N LEU A 79 -0.62 -9.11 -17.10
CA LEU A 79 -1.75 -8.45 -17.75
C LEU A 79 -1.58 -8.44 -19.27
N TYR A 80 -2.61 -8.82 -20.00
CA TYR A 80 -2.65 -8.88 -21.46
C TYR A 80 -3.82 -8.06 -22.02
N ASP A 81 -3.71 -7.64 -23.27
CA ASP A 81 -4.80 -6.97 -23.99
C ASP A 81 -5.99 -7.92 -24.21
N LEU A 82 -7.19 -7.44 -23.89
CA LEU A 82 -8.45 -8.09 -24.22
C LEU A 82 -9.42 -7.04 -24.73
N VAL A 83 -9.48 -6.87 -26.04
CA VAL A 83 -10.35 -5.89 -26.68
C VAL A 83 -11.73 -6.50 -26.88
N ILE A 84 -12.73 -5.93 -26.18
CA ILE A 84 -14.13 -6.27 -26.31
C ILE A 84 -14.75 -5.35 -27.35
N ASP A 85 -15.42 -5.95 -28.34
CA ASP A 85 -16.15 -5.26 -29.40
C ASP A 85 -17.61 -5.72 -29.35
N PHE A 86 -18.48 -4.86 -28.83
CA PHE A 86 -19.88 -5.20 -28.60
C PHE A 86 -20.66 -5.39 -29.91
N GLU A 87 -20.22 -4.77 -31.01
CA GLU A 87 -20.85 -4.98 -32.32
C GLU A 87 -20.55 -6.38 -32.83
N LYS A 88 -19.29 -6.84 -32.69
CA LYS A 88 -18.91 -8.21 -33.05
C LYS A 88 -19.55 -9.28 -32.18
N ILE A 89 -19.78 -8.97 -30.90
CA ILE A 89 -20.46 -9.88 -29.96
C ILE A 89 -21.98 -9.89 -30.20
N GLY A 90 -22.52 -8.92 -30.96
CA GLY A 90 -23.95 -8.80 -31.24
C GLY A 90 -24.74 -8.15 -30.10
N TRP A 91 -24.09 -7.42 -29.21
CA TRP A 91 -24.71 -6.71 -28.09
C TRP A 91 -25.14 -5.30 -28.52
N GLY A 92 -26.16 -5.24 -29.38
CA GLY A 92 -26.69 -3.99 -29.94
C GLY A 92 -27.29 -3.02 -28.91
N PHE A 93 -27.59 -3.49 -27.69
CA PHE A 93 -28.09 -2.66 -26.60
C PHE A 93 -27.00 -1.76 -25.99
N VAL A 94 -25.72 -2.07 -26.19
CA VAL A 94 -24.61 -1.23 -25.74
C VAL A 94 -24.39 -0.12 -26.77
N ILE A 95 -24.87 1.09 -26.45
CA ILE A 95 -24.77 2.25 -27.34
C ILE A 95 -23.32 2.75 -27.38
N ALA A 96 -22.65 2.81 -26.23
CA ALA A 96 -21.26 3.19 -26.09
C ALA A 96 -20.61 2.47 -24.88
N PRO A 97 -19.27 2.42 -24.79
CA PRO A 97 -18.38 2.48 -25.94
C PRO A 97 -18.60 1.24 -26.80
N LYS A 98 -18.50 1.34 -28.12
CA LYS A 98 -18.67 0.17 -29.01
C LYS A 98 -17.53 -0.85 -28.87
N ARG A 99 -16.35 -0.35 -28.51
CA ARG A 99 -15.16 -1.14 -28.28
C ARG A 99 -14.37 -0.58 -27.11
N TYR A 100 -13.87 -1.45 -26.23
CA TYR A 100 -12.95 -1.06 -25.16
C TYR A 100 -11.99 -2.21 -24.83
N ASN A 101 -10.88 -1.91 -24.17
CA ASN A 101 -9.94 -2.92 -23.69
C ASN A 101 -10.25 -3.23 -22.22
N ALA A 102 -10.73 -4.44 -21.97
CA ALA A 102 -11.02 -4.93 -20.62
C ALA A 102 -9.76 -5.38 -19.89
N TYR A 103 -8.71 -5.71 -20.64
CA TYR A 103 -7.53 -6.44 -20.18
C TYR A 103 -7.85 -7.78 -19.50
N ILE A 104 -6.87 -8.68 -19.48
CA ILE A 104 -7.02 -9.99 -18.84
C ILE A 104 -5.74 -10.40 -18.13
N CYS A 105 -5.89 -11.01 -16.95
CA CYS A 105 -4.77 -11.62 -16.25
C CYS A 105 -4.63 -13.08 -16.67
N SER A 106 -3.42 -13.45 -17.08
CA SER A 106 -3.09 -14.82 -17.47
C SER A 106 -1.65 -15.14 -17.12
N GLY A 107 -1.34 -16.42 -17.00
CA GLY A 107 -0.03 -16.94 -16.64
C GLY A 107 -0.05 -17.73 -15.35
N GLU A 108 1.09 -18.35 -15.08
CA GLU A 108 1.31 -19.24 -13.95
C GLU A 108 1.84 -18.46 -12.75
N CYS A 109 1.32 -18.83 -11.59
CA CYS A 109 1.83 -18.39 -10.31
C CYS A 109 2.65 -19.53 -9.71
N SER A 110 3.97 -19.45 -9.82
CA SER A 110 4.84 -20.40 -9.15
C SER A 110 4.56 -20.31 -7.65
N GLY A 111 4.03 -21.39 -7.07
CA GLY A 111 3.89 -21.51 -5.62
C GLY A 111 5.25 -21.18 -5.00
N PHE A 112 5.29 -20.19 -4.11
CA PHE A 112 6.50 -19.92 -3.36
C PHE A 112 6.81 -21.18 -2.55
N ALA A 113 7.76 -22.00 -3.01
CA ALA A 113 8.57 -22.76 -2.07
C ALA A 113 9.18 -21.70 -1.16
N VAL A 114 8.71 -21.65 0.09
CA VAL A 114 9.21 -20.77 1.13
C VAL A 114 10.72 -21.04 1.25
N GLY A 115 11.51 -20.25 0.52
CA GLY A 115 12.95 -20.24 0.60
C GLY A 115 13.32 -19.82 2.02
N ALA A 116 13.95 -20.72 2.74
CA ALA A 116 14.42 -20.55 4.09
C ALA A 116 15.55 -19.49 4.15
N ASN A 117 15.22 -18.21 4.00
CA ASN A 117 16.17 -17.11 4.14
C ASN A 117 15.49 -15.73 4.02
N SER A 118 14.67 -15.38 5.01
CA SER A 118 14.69 -14.02 5.59
C SER A 118 13.93 -14.02 6.91
N ALA A 119 14.51 -13.44 7.94
CA ALA A 119 14.06 -13.46 9.33
C ALA A 119 12.80 -12.60 9.59
N THR A 120 11.80 -12.66 8.72
CA THR A 120 10.56 -11.84 8.80
C THR A 120 9.32 -12.66 8.43
N MET A 121 9.20 -13.89 8.94
CA MET A 121 7.95 -14.64 8.87
C MET A 121 7.15 -14.39 10.15
N THR A 122 6.14 -13.52 10.04
CA THR A 122 5.07 -13.38 11.03
C THR A 122 4.47 -14.75 11.30
N ARG A 123 4.39 -15.14 12.59
CA ARG A 123 4.05 -16.48 13.12
C ARG A 123 2.62 -17.00 12.82
N GLN A 124 2.00 -16.61 11.71
CA GLN A 124 0.73 -17.20 11.26
C GLN A 124 0.92 -18.32 10.22
N HIS A 125 2.14 -18.56 9.72
CA HIS A 125 2.42 -19.58 8.69
C HIS A 125 3.11 -20.86 9.20
N ALA A 126 3.04 -21.18 10.49
CA ALA A 126 3.73 -22.35 11.05
C ALA A 126 2.81 -23.53 11.45
N ALA A 127 1.49 -23.40 11.31
CA ALA A 127 0.56 -24.48 11.64
C ALA A 127 -0.27 -24.80 10.40
N ASN A 128 0.32 -25.59 9.49
CA ASN A 128 -0.33 -26.62 8.66
C ASN A 128 0.64 -27.01 7.54
N ALA A 129 1.73 -27.68 7.94
CA ALA A 129 2.58 -28.44 7.04
C ALA A 129 1.89 -29.74 6.59
N ALA A 130 0.66 -29.63 6.10
CA ALA A 130 0.10 -30.62 5.19
C ALA A 130 0.53 -30.19 3.79
N LYS A 131 0.99 -31.14 2.96
CA LYS A 131 1.22 -30.94 1.53
C LYS A 131 -0.10 -30.60 0.84
N ILE A 132 -0.55 -29.37 1.01
CA ILE A 132 -1.55 -28.75 0.16
C ILE A 132 -0.72 -28.10 -0.93
N ASP A 133 -0.79 -28.63 -2.15
CA ASP A 133 -0.38 -27.88 -3.33
C ASP A 133 -1.22 -26.60 -3.34
N HIS A 134 -0.67 -25.54 -2.76
CA HIS A 134 -1.28 -24.22 -2.79
C HIS A 134 -1.08 -23.70 -4.21
N TYR A 135 -1.98 -24.09 -5.10
CA TYR A 135 -2.07 -23.48 -6.42
C TYR A 135 -2.54 -22.05 -6.22
N GLN A 136 -1.71 -21.09 -6.61
CA GLN A 136 -2.13 -19.70 -6.67
C GLN A 136 -2.72 -19.43 -8.04
N CYS A 137 -3.83 -18.71 -8.08
CA CYS A 137 -4.47 -18.30 -9.33
C CYS A 137 -3.94 -16.92 -9.76
N CYS A 138 -3.72 -16.74 -11.05
CA CYS A 138 -3.47 -15.41 -11.61
C CYS A 138 -4.79 -14.66 -11.80
N HIS A 139 -5.00 -13.57 -11.07
CA HIS A 139 -6.24 -12.81 -11.13
C HIS A 139 -5.98 -11.30 -11.06
N PRO A 140 -6.94 -10.44 -11.47
CA PRO A 140 -6.81 -9.01 -11.30
C PRO A 140 -6.93 -8.62 -9.81
N LYS A 141 -6.02 -7.76 -9.37
CA LYS A 141 -5.94 -7.17 -8.02
C LYS A 141 -6.63 -5.81 -7.93
N GLU A 142 -6.63 -5.06 -9.02
CA GLU A 142 -7.31 -3.78 -9.13
C GLU A 142 -8.14 -3.75 -10.41
N TYR A 143 -9.35 -3.21 -10.30
CA TYR A 143 -10.21 -2.93 -11.43
C TYR A 143 -10.62 -1.47 -11.48
N THR A 144 -11.04 -1.03 -12.68
CA THR A 144 -11.76 0.22 -12.89
C THR A 144 -13.09 0.01 -13.60
N GLY A 145 -14.01 0.94 -13.36
CA GLY A 145 -15.24 1.04 -14.12
C GLY A 145 -15.05 1.72 -15.47
N ILE A 146 -16.09 1.63 -16.30
CA ILE A 146 -16.22 2.41 -17.53
C ILE A 146 -17.42 3.35 -17.39
N MET A 147 -17.27 4.59 -17.85
CA MET A 147 -18.33 5.60 -17.91
C MET A 147 -18.40 6.16 -19.33
N ASN A 148 -19.61 6.34 -19.87
CA ASN A 148 -19.82 7.10 -21.09
C ASN A 148 -20.33 8.48 -20.76
N SER A 149 -19.88 9.52 -21.46
CA SER A 149 -20.30 10.90 -21.23
C SER A 149 -21.55 11.32 -22.02
N GLU A 150 -22.14 10.44 -22.82
CA GLU A 150 -23.31 10.77 -23.66
C GLU A 150 -24.54 9.96 -23.26
N VAL A 151 -25.54 10.67 -22.73
CA VAL A 151 -26.95 10.30 -22.49
C VAL A 151 -27.19 9.09 -21.57
N LEU A 152 -27.67 9.37 -20.35
CA LEU A 152 -27.97 8.42 -19.28
C LEU A 152 -26.81 7.45 -18.96
N ALA A 153 -25.67 8.05 -18.60
CA ALA A 153 -24.47 7.33 -18.22
C ALA A 153 -24.64 6.59 -16.90
N ARG A 154 -24.67 5.25 -16.94
CA ARG A 154 -24.46 4.43 -15.75
C ARG A 154 -23.02 3.93 -15.77
N GLU A 155 -22.26 4.28 -14.75
CA GLU A 155 -20.94 3.67 -14.54
C GLU A 155 -21.11 2.20 -14.19
N VAL A 156 -20.42 1.33 -14.93
CA VAL A 156 -20.36 -0.10 -14.63
C VAL A 156 -19.02 -0.38 -13.96
N PRO A 157 -18.98 -0.69 -12.65
CA PRO A 157 -17.74 -0.93 -11.94
C PRO A 157 -17.11 -2.27 -12.36
N ASN A 158 -15.81 -2.41 -12.10
CA ASN A 158 -15.05 -3.66 -12.27
C ASN A 158 -14.98 -4.22 -13.70
N MET A 159 -14.99 -3.36 -14.71
CA MET A 159 -15.00 -3.75 -16.13
C MET A 159 -13.61 -3.82 -16.77
N VAL A 160 -12.62 -3.14 -16.19
CA VAL A 160 -11.26 -3.03 -16.75
C VAL A 160 -10.23 -3.44 -15.70
N ALA A 161 -9.47 -4.50 -15.97
CA ALA A 161 -8.38 -4.94 -15.10
C ALA A 161 -7.17 -4.00 -15.21
N LYS A 162 -6.59 -3.63 -14.07
CA LYS A 162 -5.44 -2.71 -13.98
C LYS A 162 -4.14 -3.35 -13.52
N GLU A 163 -4.21 -4.34 -12.63
CA GLU A 163 -3.02 -4.99 -12.09
C GLU A 163 -3.34 -6.45 -11.87
N CYS A 164 -2.42 -7.34 -12.25
CA CYS A 164 -2.53 -8.78 -11.98
C CYS A 164 -1.70 -9.18 -10.77
N GLY A 165 -2.09 -10.26 -10.12
CA GLY A 165 -1.17 -11.01 -9.31
C GLY A 165 -1.72 -12.35 -8.86
N CYS A 166 -0.93 -12.99 -8.01
CA CYS A 166 -1.17 -14.33 -7.51
C CYS A 166 -1.81 -14.31 -6.13
N ALA A 167 -2.86 -15.09 -5.94
CA ALA A 167 -3.50 -15.37 -4.66
C ALA A 167 -3.98 -16.83 -4.60
#